data_AF-A0A957DCJ6-F1
#
_entry.id   AF-A0A957DCJ6-F1
#
_cell.length_a   1.000
_cell.length_b   1.000
_cell.length_c   1.000
_cell.angle_alpha   90.00
_cell.angle_beta   90.00
_cell.angle_gamma   90.00
#
_symmetry.space_group_name_H-M   'P 1'
#
loop_
_entity.id
_entity.type
_entity.pdbx_description
1 polymer ?
#
loop_
_entity_poly.entity_id
_entity_poly.type
_entity_poly.pdbx_seq_one_letter_code
_entity_poly.pdbx_strand_id
1 'polypeptide(L)'
;AQALGNLGDLYAAAKDQTEAARCYSDAAALFAQDGDRDKQSQVLRALSLMRLRQGRFVQAMMHMEESLTVKPHAGFFGGIFRGMLRFVLKLMGAK
;
A
#
# COMPACT_ATOMS: atom_id res chain seq x y z
N ALA A 1 -14.16 9.30 1.40
CA ALA A 1 -13.08 8.37 1.01
C ALA A 1 -12.43 8.73 -0.33
N GLN A 2 -13.16 8.76 -1.45
CA GLN A 2 -12.60 8.98 -2.81
C GLN A 2 -11.81 10.29 -2.97
N ALA A 3 -12.33 11.40 -2.45
CA ALA A 3 -11.65 12.70 -2.52
C ALA A 3 -10.28 12.68 -1.82
N LEU A 4 -10.15 11.95 -0.71
CA LEU A 4 -8.87 11.78 0.00
C LEU A 4 -7.89 10.92 -0.80
N GLY A 5 -8.37 9.88 -1.49
CA GLY A 5 -7.54 9.09 -2.41
C GLY A 5 -6.94 9.97 -3.51
N ASN A 6 -7.79 10.79 -4.16
CA ASN A 6 -7.35 11.72 -5.21
C ASN A 6 -6.40 12.79 -4.67
N LEU A 7 -6.65 13.32 -3.46
CA LEU A 7 -5.76 14.27 -2.81
C LEU A 7 -4.40 13.62 -2.49
N GLY A 8 -4.40 12.35 -2.09
CA GLY A 8 -3.18 11.56 -1.93
C GLY A 8 -2.37 11.47 -3.23
N ASP A 9 -3.03 11.24 -4.37
CA ASP A 9 -2.36 11.23 -5.69
C ASP A 9 -1.74 12.59 -6.03
N LEU A 10 -2.43 13.70 -5.72
CA LEU A 10 -1.92 15.05 -5.94
C LEU A 10 -0.68 15.33 -5.07
N TYR A 11 -0.72 14.99 -3.77
CA TYR A 11 0.44 15.13 -2.90
C TYR A 11 1.61 14.23 -3.34
N ALA A 12 1.32 13.00 -3.77
CA ALA A 12 2.33 12.10 -4.30
C ALA A 12 3.01 12.67 -5.56
N ALA A 13 2.24 13.29 -6.46
CA ALA A 13 2.76 13.99 -7.63
C ALA A 13 3.59 15.22 -7.26
N ALA A 14 3.19 15.95 -6.21
CA ALA A 14 3.94 17.07 -5.64
C ALA A 14 5.19 16.63 -4.85
N LYS A 15 5.45 15.32 -4.74
CA LYS A 15 6.50 14.72 -3.90
C LYS A 15 6.35 15.00 -2.40
N ASP A 16 5.18 15.47 -1.95
CA ASP A 16 4.84 15.53 -0.54
C ASP A 16 4.35 14.15 -0.06
N GLN A 17 5.32 13.35 0.36
CA GLN A 17 5.10 11.96 0.69
C GLN A 17 4.40 11.76 2.04
N THR A 18 4.50 12.76 2.92
CA THR A 18 3.90 12.67 4.26
C THR A 18 2.40 12.88 4.14
N GLU A 19 1.99 13.95 3.45
CA GLU A 19 0.56 14.23 3.24
C GLU A 19 -0.08 13.22 2.29
N ALA A 20 0.64 12.73 1.27
CA ALA A 20 0.16 11.63 0.43
C ALA A 20 -0.15 10.37 1.25
N ALA A 21 0.79 9.96 2.12
CA ALA A 21 0.62 8.79 2.96
C ALA A 21 -0.60 8.92 3.88
N ARG A 22 -0.75 10.10 4.51
CA ARG A 22 -1.88 10.40 5.38
C ARG A 22 -3.21 10.33 4.63
N CYS A 23 -3.30 10.98 3.48
CA CYS A 23 -4.51 10.98 2.66
C CYS A 23 -4.91 9.57 2.22
N TYR A 24 -3.94 8.74 1.80
CA TYR A 24 -4.21 7.34 1.46
C TYR A 24 -4.64 6.51 2.68
N SER A 25 -3.99 6.67 3.84
CA SER A 25 -4.39 5.96 5.06
C SER A 25 -5.81 6.32 5.50
N ASP A 26 -6.16 7.61 5.48
CA ASP A 26 -7.50 8.09 5.83
C ASP A 26 -8.54 7.59 4.82
N ALA A 27 -8.22 7.61 3.52
CA ALA A 27 -9.10 7.06 2.49
C ALA A 27 -9.32 5.55 2.66
N ALA A 28 -8.27 4.77 2.96
CA ALA A 28 -8.38 3.34 3.21
C ALA A 28 -9.25 3.03 4.44
N ALA A 29 -9.08 3.78 5.53
CA ALA A 29 -9.90 3.64 6.73
C ALA A 29 -11.39 3.93 6.46
N LEU A 30 -11.69 4.95 5.67
CA LEU A 30 -13.08 5.25 5.29
C LEU A 30 -13.67 4.19 4.37
N PHE A 31 -12.93 3.70 3.37
CA PHE A 31 -13.42 2.61 2.51
C PHE A 31 -13.63 1.31 3.31
N ALA A 32 -12.83 1.07 4.36
CA ALA A 32 -13.07 -0.04 5.27
C ALA A 32 -14.39 0.11 6.04
N GLN A 33 -14.69 1.32 6.53
CA GLN A 33 -15.95 1.65 7.22
C GLN A 33 -17.16 1.54 6.28
N ASP A 34 -17.01 2.00 5.04
CA ASP A 34 -18.06 1.96 4.01
C ASP A 34 -18.25 0.54 3.42
N GLY A 35 -17.38 -0.41 3.75
CA GLY A 35 -17.40 -1.78 3.20
C GLY A 35 -16.92 -1.91 1.75
N ASP A 36 -16.39 -0.83 1.15
CA ASP A 36 -15.86 -0.82 -0.22
C ASP A 36 -14.43 -1.39 -0.26
N ARG A 37 -14.36 -2.72 -0.21
CA ARG A 37 -13.10 -3.48 -0.19
C ARG A 37 -12.25 -3.26 -1.45
N ASP A 38 -12.88 -2.96 -2.57
CA ASP A 38 -12.20 -2.73 -3.85
C ASP A 38 -11.37 -1.46 -3.81
N LYS A 39 -12.00 -0.35 -3.41
CA LYS A 39 -11.31 0.93 -3.28
C LYS A 39 -10.33 0.93 -2.10
N GLN A 40 -10.67 0.25 -1.01
CA GLN A 40 -9.73 0.04 0.11
C GLN A 40 -8.43 -0.63 -0.38
N SER A 41 -8.54 -1.76 -1.09
CA SER A 41 -7.39 -2.50 -1.62
C SER A 41 -6.56 -1.66 -2.60
N GLN A 42 -7.21 -0.88 -3.47
CA GLN A 42 -6.52 0.00 -4.43
C GLN A 42 -5.69 1.07 -3.74
N VAL A 43 -6.24 1.75 -2.73
CA VAL A 43 -5.54 2.82 -2.00
C VAL A 43 -4.37 2.26 -1.19
N LEU A 44 -4.55 1.12 -0.52
CA LEU A 44 -3.46 0.44 0.20
C LEU A 44 -2.31 0.04 -0.74
N ARG A 45 -2.64 -0.37 -1.98
CA ARG A 45 -1.63 -0.66 -3.01
C ARG A 45 -0.88 0.61 -3.45
N ALA A 46 -1.59 1.74 -3.62
CA ALA A 46 -0.96 3.02 -3.95
C ALA A 46 0.02 3.45 -2.86
N LEU A 47 -0.39 3.30 -1.59
CA LEU A 47 0.47 3.57 -0.43
C LEU A 47 1.72 2.67 -0.40
N SER A 48 1.56 1.37 -0.68
CA SER A 48 2.69 0.45 -0.81
C SER A 48 3.67 0.86 -1.90
N LEU A 49 3.18 1.16 -3.10
CA LEU A 49 4.01 1.58 -4.24
C LEU A 49 4.76 2.88 -3.92
N MET A 50 4.11 3.82 -3.25
CA MET A 50 4.73 5.05 -2.78
C MET A 50 5.91 4.76 -1.83
N ARG A 51 5.74 3.85 -0.87
CA ARG A 51 6.79 3.42 0.06
C ARG A 51 7.94 2.67 -0.64
N LEU A 52 7.65 1.88 -1.68
CA LEU A 52 8.69 1.23 -2.51
C LEU A 52 9.56 2.27 -3.21
N ARG A 53 8.96 3.31 -3.80
CA ARG A 53 9.70 4.39 -4.48
C ARG A 53 10.58 5.19 -3.51
N GLN A 54 10.31 5.11 -2.21
CA GLN A 54 11.12 5.71 -1.14
C GLN A 54 12.23 4.79 -0.61
N GLY A 55 12.33 3.54 -1.10
CA GLY A 55 13.21 2.53 -0.52
C GLY A 55 12.76 2.05 0.86
N ARG A 56 11.54 2.40 1.31
CA ARG A 56 10.96 1.96 2.60
C ARG A 56 10.30 0.60 2.44
N PHE A 57 11.10 -0.41 2.12
CA PHE A 57 10.63 -1.73 1.72
C PHE A 57 9.71 -2.37 2.76
N VAL A 58 10.07 -2.39 4.04
CA VAL A 58 9.26 -3.02 5.11
C VAL A 58 7.85 -2.43 5.19
N GLN A 59 7.71 -1.10 5.09
CA GLN A 59 6.40 -0.45 5.14
C GLN A 59 5.59 -0.67 3.88
N ALA A 60 6.26 -0.67 2.72
CA ALA A 60 5.61 -1.09 1.50
C ALA A 60 5.08 -2.52 1.62
N MET A 61 5.81 -3.40 2.32
CA MET A 61 5.36 -4.76 2.53
C MET A 61 4.07 -4.81 3.32
N MET A 62 4.02 -4.15 4.48
CA MET A 62 2.84 -4.16 5.33
C MET A 62 1.58 -3.69 4.58
N HIS A 63 1.66 -2.58 3.84
CA HIS A 63 0.49 -2.05 3.12
C HIS A 63 0.05 -2.91 1.93
N MET A 64 0.98 -3.59 1.27
CA MET A 64 0.62 -4.53 0.19
C MET A 64 -0.01 -5.81 0.74
N GLU A 65 0.50 -6.33 1.86
CA GLU A 65 -0.10 -7.48 2.54
C GLU A 65 -1.53 -7.15 3.02
N GLU A 66 -1.72 -5.95 3.57
CA GLU A 66 -3.05 -5.44 3.94
C GLU A 66 -3.97 -5.35 2.70
N SER A 67 -3.49 -4.80 1.59
CA SER A 67 -4.23 -4.73 0.32
C SER A 67 -4.66 -6.12 -0.20
N LEU A 68 -3.77 -7.11 -0.11
CA LEU A 68 -4.02 -8.49 -0.53
C LEU A 68 -4.96 -9.24 0.42
N THR A 69 -4.91 -8.93 1.72
CA THR A 69 -5.82 -9.48 2.72
C THR A 69 -7.23 -8.95 2.52
N VAL A 70 -7.36 -7.66 2.19
CA VAL A 70 -8.63 -7.00 1.88
C VAL A 70 -9.23 -7.55 0.59
N LYS A 71 -8.43 -7.65 -0.47
CA LYS A 71 -8.85 -8.24 -1.75
C LYS A 71 -7.65 -8.87 -2.46
N PRO A 72 -7.61 -10.21 -2.57
CA PRO A 72 -6.57 -10.89 -3.31
C PRO A 72 -6.63 -10.47 -4.78
N HIS A 73 -5.67 -9.66 -5.23
CA HIS A 73 -5.49 -9.39 -6.65
C HIS A 73 -4.45 -10.35 -7.22
N ALA A 74 -4.90 -11.23 -8.11
CA ALA A 74 -4.02 -12.08 -8.90
C ALA A 74 -3.27 -11.20 -9.92
N GLY A 75 -2.09 -10.72 -9.53
CA GLY A 75 -1.25 -9.92 -10.41
C GLY A 75 0.20 -10.22 -10.14
N PHE A 76 0.99 -10.22 -11.22
CA PHE A 76 2.45 -10.33 -11.30
C PHE A 76 3.21 -9.73 -10.11
N PHE A 77 2.75 -8.58 -9.60
CA PHE A 77 3.31 -7.93 -8.42
C PHE A 77 3.18 -8.72 -7.12
N GLY A 78 2.06 -9.43 -6.86
CA GLY A 78 1.91 -10.25 -5.66
C GLY A 78 2.89 -11.42 -5.60
N GLY A 79 3.32 -11.94 -6.75
CA GLY A 79 4.34 -12.98 -6.86
C GLY A 79 5.75 -12.45 -6.62
N ILE A 80 6.12 -11.34 -7.29
CA ILE A 80 7.39 -10.64 -7.08
C ILE A 80 7.52 -10.22 -5.62
N PHE A 81 6.45 -9.67 -5.07
CA PHE A 81 6.36 -9.21 -3.70
C PHE A 81 6.56 -10.34 -2.69
N ARG A 82 5.90 -11.49 -2.84
CA ARG A 82 6.15 -12.68 -2.01
C ARG A 82 7.57 -13.20 -2.14
N GLY A 83 8.18 -13.05 -3.31
CA GLY A 83 9.61 -13.34 -3.52
C GLY A 83 10.50 -12.39 -2.70
N MET A 84 10.22 -11.10 -2.78
CA MET A 84 10.98 -10.05 -2.09
C MET A 84 10.82 -10.13 -0.56
N LEU A 85 9.61 -10.44 -0.06
CA LEU A 85 9.35 -10.64 1.37
C LEU A 85 10.16 -11.80 1.94
N ARG A 86 10.13 -12.95 1.26
CA ARG A 86 10.91 -14.12 1.65
C ARG A 86 12.42 -13.83 1.64
N PHE A 87 12.88 -13.06 0.65
CA PHE A 87 14.27 -12.63 0.60
C PHE A 87 14.64 -11.75 1.79
N VAL A 88 13.83 -10.73 2.11
CA VAL A 88 14.08 -9.81 3.22
C VAL A 88 13.97 -10.51 4.59
N LEU A 89 12.97 -11.37 4.80
CA LEU A 89 12.83 -12.19 6.02
C LEU A 89 14.05 -13.11 6.23
N LYS A 90 14.51 -13.75 5.16
CA LYS A 90 15.71 -14.59 5.18
C LYS A 90 16.97 -13.79 5.50
N LEU A 91 17.07 -12.55 5.04
CA LEU A 91 18.20 -11.66 5.29
C LEU A 91 18.20 -11.08 6.71
N MET A 92 17.02 -10.89 7.30
CA MET A 92 16.83 -10.47 8.70
C MET A 92 16.96 -11.62 9.72
N GLY A 93 17.28 -12.84 9.28
CA GLY A 93 17.55 -13.97 10.18
C GLY A 93 16.31 -14.54 10.88
N ALA A 94 15.11 -14.19 10.43
CA ALA A 94 13.89 -14.84 10.90
C ALA A 94 13.83 -16.26 10.30
N LYS A 95 14.21 -17.26 11.12
CA LYS A 95 14.02 -18.68 10.82
C LYS A 95 12.55 -19.05 10.96
#